data_AF-A0A960FXK5-F1
#
_entry.id   AF-A0A960FXK5-F1
#
_cell.length_a   1.000
_cell.length_b   1.000
_cell.length_c   1.000
_cell.angle_alpha   90.00
_cell.angle_beta   90.00
_cell.angle_gamma   90.00
#
_symmetry.space_group_name_H-M   'P 1'
#
loop_
_entity.id
_entity.type
_entity.pdbx_description
1 polymer ?
#
loop_
_entity_poly.entity_id
_entity_poly.type
_entity_poly.pdbx_seq_one_letter_code
_entity_poly.pdbx_strand_id
1 'polypeptide(L)'
;VSLRTKGVRYSPTTAVFRLMNWARQGRGGYHNGCLRLADDAYGIRSGRTSTALRQWYRARKAGFGHTNRMAPIGAQLFWRTSNPAGHVATYVGRGLVVTNMPGGRVKMVPWRTLDRWGPYLGWAEPYYG
;
A
#
# COMPACT_ATOMS: atom_id res chain seq x y z
N VAL A 1 -8.56 0.85 -16.66
CA VAL A 1 -9.09 -0.30 -15.88
C VAL A 1 -9.38 0.17 -14.47
N SER A 2 -10.59 -0.07 -13.96
CA SER A 2 -10.95 0.23 -12.57
C SER A 2 -10.49 -0.89 -11.65
N LEU A 3 -9.95 -0.56 -10.47
CA LEU A 3 -9.52 -1.54 -9.47
C LEU A 3 -10.73 -2.27 -8.86
N ARG A 4 -10.63 -3.59 -8.70
CA ARG A 4 -11.61 -4.39 -7.96
C ARG A 4 -11.29 -4.35 -6.48
N THR A 5 -12.09 -3.66 -5.67
CA THR A 5 -11.86 -3.59 -4.22
C THR A 5 -12.82 -4.47 -3.44
N LYS A 6 -12.36 -5.08 -2.33
CA LYS A 6 -13.22 -5.84 -1.41
C LYS A 6 -12.92 -5.47 0.05
N GLY A 7 -13.97 -5.26 0.85
CA GLY A 7 -13.86 -5.00 2.28
C GLY A 7 -13.33 -3.60 2.64
N VAL A 8 -13.40 -2.65 1.72
CA VAL A 8 -12.95 -1.26 1.92
C VAL A 8 -14.12 -0.30 2.07
N ARG A 9 -13.97 0.77 2.85
CA ARG A 9 -14.97 1.83 2.97
C ARG A 9 -14.81 2.90 1.88
N TYR A 10 -13.57 3.21 1.54
CA TYR A 10 -13.25 4.27 0.58
C TYR A 10 -12.79 3.67 -0.75
N SER A 11 -13.22 4.29 -1.85
CA SER A 11 -12.75 3.93 -3.19
C SER A 11 -11.24 4.17 -3.34
N PRO A 12 -10.58 3.56 -4.32
CA PRO A 12 -9.17 3.82 -4.63
C PRO A 12 -8.86 5.31 -4.81
N THR A 13 -9.71 6.06 -5.52
CA THR A 13 -9.55 7.51 -5.71
C THR A 13 -9.59 8.27 -4.39
N THR A 14 -10.56 7.95 -3.51
CA THR A 14 -10.67 8.60 -2.20
C THR A 14 -9.50 8.24 -1.28
N ALA A 15 -9.04 6.98 -1.29
CA ALA A 15 -7.89 6.55 -0.51
C ALA A 15 -6.60 7.26 -0.98
N VAL A 16 -6.39 7.37 -2.29
CA VAL A 16 -5.27 8.11 -2.89
C VAL A 16 -5.30 9.58 -2.50
N PHE A 17 -6.45 10.25 -2.59
CA PHE A 17 -6.59 11.65 -2.17
C PHE A 17 -6.22 11.85 -0.70
N ARG A 18 -6.71 10.97 0.19
CA ARG A 18 -6.38 10.99 1.63
C ARG A 18 -4.87 10.84 1.85
N LEU A 19 -4.25 9.87 1.20
CA LEU A 19 -2.81 9.60 1.29
C LEU A 19 -1.98 10.79 0.81
N MET A 20 -2.31 11.37 -0.33
CA MET A 20 -1.63 12.56 -0.86
C MET A 20 -1.79 13.75 0.09
N ASN A 21 -2.97 13.95 0.67
CA ASN A 21 -3.19 15.00 1.67
C ASN A 21 -2.34 14.77 2.94
N TRP A 22 -2.30 13.54 3.46
CA TRP A 22 -1.46 13.20 4.62
C TRP A 22 0.03 13.38 4.34
N ALA A 23 0.49 13.05 3.14
CA ALA A 23 1.87 13.30 2.72
C ALA A 23 2.17 14.81 2.68
N ARG A 24 1.27 15.63 2.13
CA ARG A 24 1.41 17.11 2.10
C ARG A 24 1.47 17.72 3.49
N GLN A 25 0.67 17.20 4.42
CA GLN A 25 0.66 17.62 5.83
C GLN A 25 1.86 17.10 6.63
N GLY A 26 2.69 16.22 6.05
CA GLY A 26 3.80 15.58 6.75
C GLY A 26 3.34 14.70 7.92
N ARG A 27 2.14 14.10 7.82
CA ARG A 27 1.49 13.33 8.89
C ARG A 27 2.44 12.29 9.47
N GLY A 28 2.53 12.24 10.80
CA GLY A 28 3.34 11.27 11.53
C GLY A 28 2.50 10.13 12.12
N GLY A 29 3.11 9.38 13.03
CA GLY A 29 2.42 8.36 13.81
C GLY A 29 2.28 7.01 13.13
N TYR A 30 2.93 6.77 11.99
CA TYR A 30 2.94 5.48 11.27
C TYR A 30 4.29 4.76 11.41
N HIS A 31 4.97 4.84 12.54
CA HIS A 31 6.22 4.09 12.76
C HIS A 31 5.93 2.59 12.66
N ASN A 32 6.70 1.86 11.84
CA ASN A 32 6.46 0.46 11.46
C ASN A 32 5.02 0.15 10.99
N GLY A 33 4.31 1.18 10.51
CA GLY A 33 2.87 1.13 10.24
C GLY A 33 2.49 1.21 8.76
N CYS A 34 3.32 0.69 7.84
CA CYS A 34 3.06 0.77 6.39
C CYS A 34 1.68 0.20 6.01
N LEU A 35 1.35 -0.98 6.53
CA LEU A 35 0.04 -1.60 6.31
C LEU A 35 -1.08 -0.79 6.98
N ARG A 36 -0.88 -0.34 8.22
CA ARG A 36 -1.86 0.50 8.92
C ARG A 36 -2.17 1.79 8.17
N LEU A 37 -1.16 2.41 7.54
CA LEU A 37 -1.36 3.60 6.70
C LEU A 37 -2.26 3.30 5.50
N ALA A 38 -2.02 2.20 4.79
CA ALA A 38 -2.88 1.75 3.70
C ALA A 38 -4.30 1.45 4.21
N ASP A 39 -4.44 0.73 5.32
CA ASP A 39 -5.73 0.36 5.92
C ASP A 39 -6.54 1.60 6.34
N ASP A 40 -5.90 2.59 6.96
CA ASP A 40 -6.55 3.84 7.36
C ASP A 40 -6.99 4.68 6.15
N ALA A 41 -6.21 4.64 5.07
CA ALA A 41 -6.55 5.32 3.82
C ALA A 41 -7.79 4.70 3.16
N TYR A 42 -7.88 3.36 3.17
CA TYR A 42 -9.02 2.61 2.64
C TYR A 42 -10.21 2.49 3.61
N GLY A 43 -10.02 2.90 4.87
CA GLY A 43 -11.08 2.94 5.87
C GLY A 43 -11.53 1.56 6.35
N ILE A 44 -10.59 0.63 6.45
CA ILE A 44 -10.83 -0.77 6.84
C ILE A 44 -11.30 -0.84 8.29
N ARG A 45 -12.41 -1.55 8.53
CA ARG A 45 -12.96 -1.81 9.88
C ARG A 45 -12.69 -3.22 10.38
N SER A 46 -12.59 -4.21 9.48
CA SER A 46 -12.35 -5.61 9.78
C SER A 46 -11.48 -6.24 8.68
N GLY A 47 -10.89 -7.42 8.93
CA GLY A 47 -10.06 -8.10 7.93
C GLY A 47 -8.66 -7.51 7.77
N ARG A 48 -8.14 -6.79 8.77
CA ARG A 48 -6.73 -6.38 8.83
C ARG A 48 -5.83 -7.60 9.00
N THR A 49 -4.71 -7.61 8.30
CA THR A 49 -3.66 -8.61 8.52
C THR A 49 -2.54 -8.01 9.38
N SER A 50 -1.68 -8.85 9.95
CA SER A 50 -0.61 -8.40 10.83
C SER A 50 0.61 -7.84 10.09
N THR A 51 0.79 -8.17 8.80
CA THR A 51 1.99 -7.81 8.03
C THR A 51 1.68 -7.52 6.57
N ALA A 52 2.50 -6.69 5.92
CA ALA A 52 2.39 -6.41 4.50
C ALA A 52 2.57 -7.67 3.65
N LEU A 53 3.45 -8.60 4.05
CA LEU A 53 3.57 -9.89 3.37
C LEU A 53 2.32 -10.74 3.50
N ARG A 54 1.68 -10.80 4.68
CA ARG A 54 0.43 -11.54 4.85
C ARG A 54 -0.70 -10.93 4.01
N GLN A 55 -0.74 -9.60 3.90
CA GLN A 55 -1.65 -8.90 3.01
C GLN A 55 -1.42 -9.29 1.54
N TRP A 56 -0.17 -9.28 1.08
CA TRP A 56 0.21 -9.69 -0.27
C TRP A 56 -0.24 -11.13 -0.58
N TYR A 57 0.13 -12.09 0.26
CA TYR A 57 -0.20 -13.49 0.03
C TYR A 57 -1.70 -13.75 0.04
N ARG A 58 -2.45 -13.06 0.91
CA ARG A 58 -3.91 -13.13 0.93
C ARG A 58 -4.51 -12.65 -0.38
N ALA A 59 -4.16 -11.43 -0.81
CA ALA A 59 -4.71 -10.85 -2.04
C ALA A 59 -4.32 -11.69 -3.26
N ARG A 60 -3.08 -12.17 -3.32
CA ARG A 60 -2.60 -13.06 -4.38
C ARG A 60 -3.38 -14.37 -4.43
N LYS A 61 -3.58 -15.04 -3.28
CA LYS A 61 -4.38 -16.28 -3.19
C LYS A 61 -5.82 -16.08 -3.68
N ALA A 62 -6.39 -14.90 -3.47
CA ALA A 62 -7.73 -14.55 -3.90
C ALA A 62 -7.83 -14.10 -5.37
N GLY A 63 -6.73 -14.03 -6.13
CA GLY A 63 -6.72 -13.57 -7.52
C GLY A 63 -6.74 -12.05 -7.68
N PHE A 64 -6.34 -11.31 -6.64
CA PHE A 64 -6.20 -9.84 -6.63
C PHE A 64 -4.73 -9.40 -6.71
N GLY A 65 -3.78 -10.34 -6.80
CA GLY A 65 -2.34 -10.05 -6.84
C GLY A 65 -1.76 -10.24 -8.24
N HIS A 66 -0.91 -9.31 -8.67
CA HIS A 66 -0.31 -9.23 -10.00
C HIS A 66 1.20 -9.01 -9.89
N THR A 67 1.99 -9.71 -10.70
CA THR A 67 3.47 -9.65 -10.67
C THR A 67 4.07 -8.70 -11.71
N ASN A 68 3.26 -8.23 -12.67
CA ASN A 68 3.70 -7.22 -13.62
C ASN A 68 4.00 -5.87 -12.91
N ARG A 69 4.70 -4.96 -13.60
CA ARG A 69 5.05 -3.63 -13.05
C ARG A 69 4.07 -2.52 -13.43
N MET A 70 2.89 -2.87 -13.97
CA MET A 70 1.89 -1.93 -14.48
C MET A 70 0.75 -1.74 -13.48
N ALA A 71 1.08 -1.23 -12.29
CA ALA A 71 0.10 -1.00 -11.24
C ALA A 71 -0.85 0.18 -11.59
N PRO A 72 -2.18 0.02 -11.47
CA PRO A 72 -3.13 1.12 -11.60
C PRO A 72 -3.16 2.00 -10.34
N ILE A 73 -3.65 3.24 -10.47
CA ILE A 73 -3.80 4.18 -9.35
C ILE A 73 -4.66 3.56 -8.25
N GLY A 74 -4.14 3.59 -7.02
CA GLY A 74 -4.73 2.99 -5.83
C GLY A 74 -4.23 1.57 -5.51
N ALA A 75 -3.49 0.92 -6.41
CA ALA A 75 -2.97 -0.41 -6.12
C ALA A 75 -2.00 -0.39 -4.92
N GLN A 76 -2.01 -1.46 -4.14
CA GLN A 76 -1.04 -1.69 -3.07
C GLN A 76 0.17 -2.41 -3.67
N LEU A 77 1.35 -1.80 -3.58
CA LEU A 77 2.60 -2.38 -4.05
C LEU A 77 3.32 -3.03 -2.86
N PHE A 78 3.97 -4.17 -3.09
CA PHE A 78 4.56 -4.97 -2.02
C PHE A 78 6.03 -5.26 -2.28
N TRP A 79 6.82 -5.22 -1.22
CA TRP A 79 8.23 -5.60 -1.21
C TRP A 79 8.49 -6.58 -0.07
N ARG A 80 9.36 -7.56 -0.33
CA ARG A 80 9.96 -8.39 0.71
C ARG A 80 11.24 -7.70 1.14
N THR A 81 11.23 -7.11 2.33
CA THR A 81 12.38 -6.43 2.91
C THR A 81 13.11 -7.36 3.89
N SER A 82 14.21 -6.89 4.49
CA SER A 82 14.87 -7.60 5.59
C SER A 82 13.98 -7.72 6.84
N ASN A 83 12.99 -6.84 6.99
CA ASN A 83 11.98 -6.97 8.03
C ASN A 83 10.95 -8.04 7.62
N PRO A 84 10.66 -9.05 8.46
CA PRO A 84 9.71 -10.11 8.13
C PRO A 84 8.27 -9.61 7.89
N ALA A 85 7.93 -8.40 8.30
CA ALA A 85 6.65 -7.78 7.98
C ALA A 85 6.51 -7.40 6.49
N GLY A 86 7.64 -7.21 5.80
CA GLY A 86 7.71 -6.63 4.46
C GLY A 86 7.35 -5.14 4.42
N HIS A 87 7.09 -4.63 3.23
CA HIS A 87 6.65 -3.26 3.04
C HIS A 87 5.49 -3.17 2.05
N VAL A 88 4.57 -2.24 2.29
CA VAL A 88 3.48 -1.89 1.37
C VAL A 88 3.43 -0.39 1.17
N ALA A 89 3.14 0.02 -0.06
CA ALA A 89 2.92 1.41 -0.43
C ALA A 89 1.74 1.51 -1.40
N THR A 90 0.99 2.61 -1.40
CA THR A 90 -0.14 2.78 -2.31
C THR A 90 0.30 3.60 -3.52
N TYR A 91 0.10 3.09 -4.73
CA TYR A 91 0.40 3.80 -5.97
C TYR A 91 -0.58 4.96 -6.17
N VAL A 92 -0.05 6.17 -6.38
CA VAL A 92 -0.85 7.40 -6.56
C VAL A 92 -0.76 7.95 -7.98
N GLY A 93 -0.13 7.20 -8.89
CA GLY A 93 0.04 7.56 -10.30
C GLY A 93 1.39 8.18 -10.62
N ARG A 94 1.69 8.32 -11.92
CA ARG A 94 2.90 8.96 -12.45
C ARG A 94 4.22 8.45 -11.85
N GLY A 95 4.31 7.15 -11.54
CA GLY A 95 5.50 6.55 -10.94
C GLY A 95 5.67 6.83 -9.44
N LEU A 96 4.67 7.42 -8.78
CA LEU A 96 4.72 7.79 -7.36
C LEU A 96 3.87 6.85 -6.49
N VAL A 97 4.32 6.66 -5.26
CA VAL A 97 3.57 6.01 -4.18
C VAL A 97 3.54 6.90 -2.96
N VAL A 98 2.53 6.70 -2.10
CA VAL A 98 2.54 7.19 -0.73
C VAL A 98 2.76 6.04 0.23
N THR A 99 3.68 6.24 1.18
CA THR A 99 4.01 5.29 2.23
C THR A 99 4.54 5.99 3.48
N ASN A 100 4.76 5.24 4.56
CA ASN A 100 5.51 5.72 5.72
C ASN A 100 7.02 5.48 5.51
N MET A 101 7.83 6.45 5.92
CA MET A 101 9.29 6.34 5.94
C MET A 101 9.79 5.81 7.29
N PRO A 102 11.08 5.42 7.41
CA PRO A 102 11.73 5.30 8.71
C PRO A 102 11.44 6.53 9.58
N GLY A 103 11.03 6.33 10.82
CA GLY A 103 10.51 7.39 11.70
C GLY A 103 8.99 7.65 11.62
N GLY A 104 8.27 6.98 10.71
CA GLY A 104 6.81 6.95 10.69
C GLY A 104 6.11 8.14 10.03
N ARG A 105 6.86 9.01 9.34
CA ARG A 105 6.29 10.12 8.55
C ARG A 105 5.76 9.61 7.22
N VAL A 106 4.57 10.06 6.84
CA VAL A 106 3.97 9.81 5.54
C VAL A 106 4.68 10.67 4.48
N LYS A 107 5.17 10.04 3.42
CA LYS A 107 5.79 10.73 2.28
C LYS A 107 5.29 10.17 0.96
N MET A 108 5.33 11.03 -0.06
CA MET A 108 5.16 10.65 -1.45
C MET A 108 6.54 10.55 -2.10
N VAL A 109 6.84 9.42 -2.72
CA VAL A 109 8.16 9.12 -3.30
C VAL A 109 8.01 8.34 -4.61
N PRO A 110 9.02 8.36 -5.51
CA PRO A 110 9.02 7.45 -6.65
C PRO A 110 9.10 6.00 -6.17
N TRP A 111 8.19 5.14 -6.63
CA TRP A 111 8.05 3.79 -6.07
C TRP A 111 9.31 2.93 -6.25
N ARG A 112 10.03 3.14 -7.36
CA ARG A 112 11.29 2.44 -7.66
C ARG A 112 12.38 2.72 -6.62
N THR A 113 12.29 3.83 -5.88
CA THR A 113 13.23 4.08 -4.78
C THR A 113 13.09 3.08 -3.64
N LEU A 114 11.94 2.39 -3.53
CA LEU A 114 11.68 1.36 -2.53
C LEU A 114 12.28 0.00 -2.91
N ASP A 115 12.69 -0.22 -4.16
CA ASP A 115 13.39 -1.45 -4.59
C ASP A 115 14.72 -1.63 -3.83
N ARG A 116 15.31 -0.55 -3.30
CA ARG A 116 16.49 -0.61 -2.43
C ARG A 116 16.22 -1.19 -1.03
N TRP A 117 14.95 -1.29 -0.62
CA TRP A 117 14.55 -1.88 0.67
C TRP A 117 14.40 -3.39 0.60
N GLY A 118 14.35 -3.94 -0.62
CA GLY A 118 14.25 -5.37 -0.89
C GLY A 118 13.53 -5.66 -2.21
N PRO A 119 13.48 -6.94 -2.63
CA PRO A 119 12.83 -7.34 -3.87
C PRO A 119 11.35 -6.95 -3.92
N TYR A 120 10.97 -6.31 -5.02
CA TYR A 120 9.57 -6.06 -5.39
C TYR A 120 8.85 -7.38 -5.68
N LEU A 121 7.68 -7.58 -5.07
CA LEU A 121 6.89 -8.79 -5.23
C LEU A 121 5.81 -8.65 -6.31
N GLY A 122 5.26 -7.45 -6.45
CA GLY A 122 4.10 -7.19 -7.27
C GLY A 122 3.18 -6.14 -6.67
N TRP A 123 1.99 -6.02 -7.24
CA TRP A 123 0.94 -5.16 -6.75
C TRP A 123 -0.35 -5.94 -6.59
N ALA A 124 -1.20 -5.52 -5.67
CA ALA A 124 -2.53 -6.06 -5.50
C ALA A 124 -3.58 -4.97 -5.50
N GLU A 125 -4.76 -5.31 -6.00
CA GLU A 125 -5.95 -4.55 -5.69
C GLU A 125 -6.26 -4.59 -4.17
N PRO A 126 -6.87 -3.55 -3.59
CA PRO A 126 -7.25 -3.54 -2.17
C PRO A 126 -8.24 -4.67 -1.82
N TYR A 127 -7.74 -5.73 -1.18
CA TYR A 127 -8.50 -6.92 -0.81
C TYR A 127 -8.44 -7.17 0.69
N TYR A 128 -9.61 -7.12 1.35
CA TYR A 128 -9.76 -7.27 2.80
C TYR A 128 -10.77 -8.33 3.24
N GLY A 129 -11.20 -9.19 2.31
CA GLY A 129 -12.00 -10.37 2.66
C GLY A 129 -11.13 -11.59 2.94
#